data_AF-A0A955I630-F1
#
_entry.id   AF-A0A955I630-F1
#
_cell.length_a   1.000
_cell.length_b   1.000
_cell.length_c   1.000
_cell.angle_alpha   90.00
_cell.angle_beta   90.00
_cell.angle_gamma   90.00
#
_symmetry.space_group_name_H-M   'P 1'
#
loop_
_entity.id
_entity.type
_entity.pdbx_description
1 polymer ?
#
loop_
_entity_poly.entity_id
_entity_poly.type
_entity_poly.pdbx_seq_one_letter_code
_entity_poly.pdbx_strand_id
1 'polypeptide(L)'
;MAVYVDHGIRIESYDDGEFVRHWCETHGIRFVSMKLSLDVSELSNLESRAREARYEVLCQIAKLHNASCIVTAHHQTDQSETIMMRWLSGSSLTGLAGMQVFSGDILRPFLSVSQDEILVYVHEYKIEWREDSTNGDDSYRRNWLRNLILPQIREKYPSLDHKMAGFAEYAQEVNQYLEIQVEKFLQDNHFQEDRGFSVVSFQEQHKALKNSIISYLYSKVHQ
;
A
#
# COMPACT_ATOMS: atom_id res chain seq x y z
N MET A 1 18.31 4.07 -9.46
CA MET A 1 18.84 3.04 -8.55
C MET A 1 17.72 2.03 -8.31
N ALA A 2 18.04 0.75 -8.29
CA ALA A 2 17.13 -0.33 -7.92
C ALA A 2 17.53 -0.88 -6.55
N VAL A 3 16.54 -1.25 -5.74
CA VAL A 3 16.73 -1.86 -4.43
C VAL A 3 15.99 -3.18 -4.39
N TYR A 4 16.71 -4.26 -4.12
CA TYR A 4 16.13 -5.57 -3.82
C TYR A 4 16.16 -5.80 -2.31
N VAL A 5 15.03 -6.27 -1.77
CA VAL A 5 14.91 -6.58 -0.35
C VAL A 5 14.59 -8.07 -0.22
N ASP A 6 15.59 -8.84 0.20
CA ASP A 6 15.44 -10.25 0.52
C ASP A 6 14.79 -10.39 1.90
N HIS A 7 13.62 -11.00 1.97
CA HIS A 7 12.94 -11.26 3.24
C HIS A 7 13.62 -12.38 4.06
N GLY A 8 14.57 -13.11 3.49
CA GLY A 8 15.34 -14.17 4.15
C GLY A 8 14.56 -15.47 4.37
N ILE A 9 13.33 -15.54 3.87
CA ILE A 9 12.40 -16.66 4.06
C ILE A 9 12.72 -17.82 3.10
N ARG A 10 13.41 -17.56 1.98
CA ARG A 10 13.66 -18.57 0.94
C ARG A 10 15.14 -18.78 0.65
N ILE A 11 15.43 -20.00 0.19
CA ILE A 11 16.73 -20.38 -0.37
C ILE A 11 16.92 -19.75 -1.76
N GLU A 12 15.84 -19.68 -2.56
CA GLU A 12 15.84 -19.12 -3.93
C GLU A 12 15.95 -17.59 -3.98
N SER A 13 15.73 -16.89 -2.85
CA SER A 13 15.86 -15.42 -2.77
C SER A 13 17.22 -14.90 -3.24
N TYR A 14 18.27 -15.71 -3.07
CA TYR A 14 19.61 -15.36 -3.54
C TYR A 14 19.65 -15.27 -5.07
N ASP A 15 19.09 -16.26 -5.77
CA ASP A 15 19.10 -16.31 -7.22
C ASP A 15 18.22 -15.20 -7.83
N ASP A 16 17.14 -14.82 -7.15
CA ASP A 16 16.29 -13.68 -7.56
C ASP A 16 17.02 -12.35 -7.42
N GLY A 17 17.75 -12.15 -6.31
CA GLY A 17 18.60 -10.99 -6.11
C GLY A 17 19.69 -10.88 -7.18
N GLU A 18 20.31 -12.00 -7.54
CA GLU A 18 21.34 -12.06 -8.59
C GLU A 18 20.76 -11.80 -9.99
N PHE A 19 19.57 -12.32 -10.29
CA PHE A 19 18.85 -12.02 -11.53
C PHE A 19 18.62 -10.52 -11.70
N VAL A 20 18.09 -9.85 -10.66
CA VAL A 20 17.84 -8.40 -10.69
C VAL A 20 19.15 -7.62 -10.73
N ARG A 21 20.20 -8.06 -10.01
CA ARG A 21 21.53 -7.45 -10.04
C ARG A 21 22.09 -7.45 -11.46
N HIS A 22 22.08 -8.60 -12.13
CA HIS A 22 22.59 -8.73 -13.49
C HIS A 22 21.81 -7.86 -14.49
N TRP A 23 20.48 -7.83 -14.36
CA TRP A 23 19.65 -6.95 -15.18
C TRP A 23 19.98 -5.47 -14.95
N CYS A 24 20.19 -5.05 -13.71
CA CYS A 24 20.57 -3.67 -13.40
C CYS A 24 21.95 -3.31 -13.96
N GLU A 25 22.94 -4.19 -13.84
CA GLU A 25 24.30 -3.97 -14.35
C GLU A 25 24.33 -3.81 -15.87
N THR A 26 23.62 -4.68 -16.59
CA THR A 26 23.53 -4.62 -18.06
C THR A 26 22.84 -3.35 -18.56
N HIS A 27 22.00 -2.72 -17.74
CA HIS A 27 21.29 -1.48 -18.06
C HIS A 27 21.91 -0.23 -17.42
N GLY A 28 23.08 -0.34 -16.77
CA GLY A 28 23.77 0.80 -16.13
C GLY A 28 23.03 1.37 -14.92
N ILE A 29 22.18 0.57 -14.26
CA ILE A 29 21.38 0.96 -13.10
C ILE A 29 22.13 0.54 -11.83
N ARG A 30 22.36 1.50 -10.93
CA ARG A 30 22.92 1.20 -9.59
C ARG A 30 21.97 0.27 -8.83
N PHE A 31 22.51 -0.83 -8.32
CA PHE A 31 21.78 -1.85 -7.56
C PHE A 31 22.23 -1.89 -6.09
N VAL A 32 21.27 -2.10 -5.19
CA VAL A 32 21.51 -2.35 -3.76
C VAL A 32 20.64 -3.55 -3.36
N SER A 33 21.23 -4.52 -2.66
CA SER A 33 20.51 -5.63 -2.06
C SER A 33 20.58 -5.51 -0.54
N MET A 34 19.45 -5.71 0.12
CA MET A 34 19.35 -5.76 1.58
C MET A 34 18.63 -7.04 2.00
N LYS A 35 19.14 -7.68 3.05
CA LYS A 35 18.49 -8.83 3.66
C LYS A 35 17.81 -8.43 4.96
N LEU A 36 16.52 -8.73 5.08
CA LEU A 36 15.77 -8.57 6.32
C LEU A 36 16.08 -9.72 7.27
N SER A 37 16.12 -9.39 8.56
CA SER A 37 16.13 -10.38 9.64
C SER A 37 14.75 -10.39 10.27
N LEU A 38 13.86 -11.24 9.76
CA LEU A 38 12.51 -11.39 10.29
C LEU A 38 12.47 -12.56 11.27
N ASP A 39 11.86 -12.34 12.44
CA ASP A 39 11.51 -13.42 13.35
C ASP A 39 10.28 -14.16 12.83
N VAL A 40 10.49 -15.39 12.37
CA VAL A 40 9.50 -16.28 11.75
C VAL A 40 8.73 -17.15 12.75
N SER A 41 8.95 -16.96 14.06
CA SER A 41 8.26 -17.75 15.11
C SER A 41 6.74 -17.52 15.12
N GLU A 42 6.28 -16.32 14.77
CA GLU A 42 4.86 -16.00 14.60
C GLU A 42 4.51 -15.83 13.12
N LEU A 43 3.96 -16.89 12.53
CA LEU A 43 3.45 -16.89 11.15
C LEU A 43 2.23 -15.97 10.99
N SER A 44 1.40 -15.86 12.04
CA SER A 44 0.31 -14.90 12.07
C SER A 44 0.89 -13.50 12.04
N ASN A 45 0.63 -12.76 10.94
CA ASN A 45 1.13 -11.41 10.67
C ASN A 45 2.54 -11.30 10.08
N LEU A 46 3.19 -12.41 9.72
CA LEU A 46 4.52 -12.38 9.09
C LEU A 46 4.53 -11.56 7.79
N GLU A 47 3.49 -11.66 6.95
CA GLU A 47 3.39 -10.91 5.69
C GLU A 47 3.33 -9.39 5.92
N SER A 48 2.52 -8.93 6.89
CA SER A 48 2.43 -7.51 7.23
C SER A 48 3.76 -7.00 7.79
N ARG A 49 4.39 -7.76 8.71
CA ARG A 49 5.69 -7.43 9.29
C ARG A 49 6.79 -7.38 8.23
N ALA A 50 6.80 -8.33 7.30
CA ALA A 50 7.72 -8.36 6.17
C ALA A 50 7.51 -7.14 5.25
N ARG A 51 6.25 -6.75 5.02
CA ARG A 51 5.91 -5.56 4.24
C ARG A 51 6.35 -4.28 4.93
N GLU A 52 6.12 -4.15 6.23
CA GLU A 52 6.55 -3.00 7.06
C GLU A 52 8.07 -2.87 7.06
N ALA A 53 8.80 -3.94 7.43
CA ALA A 53 10.25 -3.97 7.44
C ALA A 53 10.86 -3.64 6.05
N ARG A 54 10.22 -4.08 4.96
CA ARG A 54 10.65 -3.70 3.61
C ARG A 54 10.52 -2.20 3.36
N TYR A 55 9.41 -1.58 3.75
CA TYR A 55 9.25 -0.13 3.58
C TYR A 55 10.22 0.66 4.47
N GLU A 56 10.47 0.21 5.70
CA GLU A 56 11.47 0.82 6.57
C GLU A 56 12.86 0.84 5.92
N VAL A 57 13.30 -0.30 5.39
CA VAL A 57 14.59 -0.41 4.68
C VAL A 57 14.62 0.47 3.43
N LEU A 58 13.55 0.47 2.63
CA LEU A 58 13.47 1.34 1.45
C LEU A 58 13.58 2.83 1.83
N CYS A 59 12.90 3.24 2.90
CA CYS A 59 12.98 4.61 3.43
C CYS A 59 14.38 4.96 3.95
N GLN A 60 15.06 4.04 4.64
CA GLN A 60 16.44 4.25 5.10
C GLN A 60 17.40 4.44 3.92
N ILE A 61 17.29 3.61 2.88
CA ILE A 61 18.11 3.70 1.67
C ILE A 61 17.82 5.00 0.90
N ALA A 62 16.53 5.35 0.76
CA ALA A 62 16.13 6.59 0.12
C ALA A 62 16.77 7.81 0.81
N LYS A 63 16.73 7.86 2.15
CA LYS A 63 17.40 8.91 2.94
C LYS A 63 18.92 8.92 2.75
N LEU A 64 19.57 7.75 2.83
CA LEU A 64 21.02 7.62 2.65
C LEU A 64 21.50 8.16 1.30
N HIS A 65 20.67 8.01 0.26
CA HIS A 65 20.98 8.44 -1.10
C HIS A 65 20.35 9.78 -1.50
N ASN A 66 19.71 10.50 -0.57
CA ASN A 66 18.96 11.73 -0.87
C ASN A 66 17.98 11.55 -2.04
N ALA A 67 17.33 10.39 -2.12
CA ALA A 67 16.34 10.11 -3.14
C ALA A 67 15.08 10.96 -2.92
N SER A 68 14.50 11.47 -4.00
CA SER A 68 13.29 12.30 -3.94
C SER A 68 12.02 11.49 -3.67
N CYS A 69 12.01 10.20 -4.04
CA CYS A 69 10.91 9.28 -3.77
C CYS A 69 11.34 7.81 -3.94
N ILE A 70 10.49 6.91 -3.46
CA ILE A 70 10.54 5.46 -3.67
C ILE A 70 9.45 5.12 -4.70
N VAL A 71 9.83 4.46 -5.80
CA VAL A 71 8.88 4.02 -6.82
C VAL A 71 8.59 2.53 -6.63
N THR A 72 7.31 2.15 -6.59
CA THR A 72 6.89 0.74 -6.48
C THR A 72 5.90 0.38 -7.59
N ALA A 73 5.99 -0.85 -8.09
CA ALA A 73 5.19 -1.34 -9.22
C ALA A 73 3.81 -1.89 -8.81
N HIS A 74 3.19 -1.34 -7.75
CA HIS A 74 1.83 -1.76 -7.38
C HIS A 74 0.85 -1.40 -8.49
N HIS A 75 -0.02 -2.34 -8.85
CA HIS A 75 -0.97 -2.22 -9.95
C HIS A 75 -2.43 -2.39 -9.50
N GLN A 76 -3.38 -2.34 -10.44
CA GLN A 76 -4.82 -2.32 -10.13
C GLN A 76 -5.28 -3.56 -9.35
N THR A 77 -4.72 -4.73 -9.63
CA THR A 77 -4.99 -5.98 -8.87
C THR A 77 -4.52 -5.86 -7.42
N ASP A 78 -3.33 -5.28 -7.16
CA ASP A 78 -2.87 -5.05 -5.79
C ASP A 78 -3.79 -4.10 -5.02
N GLN A 79 -4.38 -3.14 -5.73
CA GLN A 79 -5.36 -2.21 -5.18
C GLN A 79 -6.63 -2.95 -4.74
N SER A 80 -7.18 -3.81 -5.61
CA SER A 80 -8.32 -4.66 -5.28
C SER A 80 -8.06 -5.58 -4.09
N GLU A 81 -6.91 -6.25 -4.07
CA GLU A 81 -6.49 -7.09 -2.93
C GLU A 81 -6.45 -6.28 -1.63
N THR A 82 -5.85 -5.09 -1.68
CA THR A 82 -5.72 -4.22 -0.51
C THR A 82 -7.08 -3.77 0.00
N ILE A 83 -7.98 -3.32 -0.89
CA ILE A 83 -9.32 -2.88 -0.52
C ILE A 83 -10.13 -4.04 0.06
N MET A 84 -10.09 -5.21 -0.58
CA MET A 84 -10.84 -6.40 -0.14
C MET A 84 -10.35 -6.90 1.22
N MET A 85 -9.03 -6.98 1.43
CA MET A 85 -8.48 -7.34 2.76
C MET A 85 -8.90 -6.34 3.84
N ARG A 86 -8.85 -5.03 3.55
CA ARG A 86 -9.26 -3.98 4.48
C ARG A 86 -10.76 -4.06 4.79
N TRP A 87 -11.58 -4.34 3.79
CA TRP A 87 -13.01 -4.55 3.94
C TRP A 87 -13.33 -5.75 4.84
N LEU A 88 -12.72 -6.91 4.56
CA LEU A 88 -12.87 -8.12 5.38
C LEU A 88 -12.38 -7.92 6.82
N SER A 89 -11.43 -7.00 7.03
CA SER A 89 -10.91 -6.66 8.36
C SER A 89 -11.75 -5.59 9.09
N GLY A 90 -12.87 -5.13 8.51
CA GLY A 90 -13.76 -4.14 9.14
C GLY A 90 -13.26 -2.70 9.09
N SER A 91 -12.45 -2.34 8.09
CA SER A 91 -11.90 -0.98 7.96
C SER A 91 -12.99 0.07 7.71
N SER A 92 -12.74 1.30 8.17
CA SER A 92 -13.56 2.48 7.87
C SER A 92 -13.42 2.90 6.40
N LEU A 93 -14.23 3.89 5.96
CA LEU A 93 -14.11 4.48 4.62
C LEU A 93 -12.70 4.99 4.32
N THR A 94 -11.99 5.50 5.33
CA THR A 94 -10.59 5.93 5.24
C THR A 94 -9.66 4.76 4.91
N GLY A 95 -9.89 3.58 5.52
CA GLY A 95 -9.14 2.38 5.15
C GLY A 95 -9.54 1.89 3.75
N LEU A 96 -10.81 1.96 3.39
CA LEU A 96 -11.32 1.51 2.10
C LEU A 96 -10.89 2.37 0.90
N ALA A 97 -10.32 3.55 1.14
CA ALA A 97 -9.67 4.39 0.13
C ALA A 97 -8.42 3.74 -0.51
N GLY A 98 -8.02 2.54 -0.08
CA GLY A 98 -6.97 1.76 -0.72
C GLY A 98 -5.59 2.41 -0.64
N MET A 99 -4.72 2.12 -1.62
CA MET A 99 -3.46 2.82 -1.83
C MET A 99 -3.71 4.09 -2.63
N GLN A 100 -2.88 5.11 -2.39
CA GLN A 100 -2.83 6.34 -3.19
C GLN A 100 -1.65 6.27 -4.18
N VAL A 101 -1.78 6.97 -5.30
CA VAL A 101 -0.70 7.10 -6.31
C VAL A 101 0.56 7.69 -5.68
N PHE A 102 0.40 8.68 -4.81
CA PHE A 102 1.47 9.28 -4.04
C PHE A 102 1.08 9.29 -2.56
N SER A 103 1.94 8.75 -1.69
CA SER A 103 1.69 8.72 -0.24
C SER A 103 3.01 8.70 0.52
N GLY A 104 3.24 9.72 1.36
CA GLY A 104 4.55 9.98 1.94
C GLY A 104 5.60 10.15 0.84
N ASP A 105 6.68 9.39 0.93
CA ASP A 105 7.75 9.40 -0.09
C ASP A 105 7.56 8.32 -1.17
N ILE A 106 6.40 7.66 -1.24
CA ILE A 106 6.17 6.51 -2.14
C ILE A 106 5.27 6.90 -3.32
N LEU A 107 5.78 6.65 -4.54
CA LEU A 107 5.07 6.78 -5.82
C LEU A 107 4.69 5.40 -6.39
N ARG A 108 3.45 5.26 -6.86
CA ARG A 108 2.86 4.05 -7.47
C ARG A 108 2.33 4.37 -8.86
N PRO A 109 3.19 4.45 -9.89
CA PRO A 109 2.77 4.88 -11.22
C PRO A 109 1.84 3.88 -11.92
N PHE A 110 1.89 2.61 -11.55
CA PHE A 110 1.09 1.56 -12.17
C PHE A 110 -0.25 1.31 -11.48
N LEU A 111 -0.62 2.09 -10.46
CA LEU A 111 -1.79 1.80 -9.64
C LEU A 111 -3.11 1.76 -10.44
N SER A 112 -3.17 2.50 -11.54
CA SER A 112 -4.30 2.51 -12.48
C SER A 112 -4.15 1.53 -13.65
N VAL A 113 -3.02 0.83 -13.76
CA VAL A 113 -2.70 -0.10 -14.85
C VAL A 113 -3.15 -1.50 -14.47
N SER A 114 -3.82 -2.19 -15.39
CA SER A 114 -4.26 -3.57 -15.21
C SER A 114 -3.11 -4.57 -15.35
N GLN A 115 -3.30 -5.76 -14.79
CA GLN A 115 -2.33 -6.85 -14.96
C GLN A 115 -2.20 -7.26 -16.43
N ASP A 116 -3.31 -7.25 -17.18
CA ASP A 116 -3.29 -7.61 -18.61
C ASP A 116 -2.45 -6.62 -19.43
N GLU A 117 -2.55 -5.33 -19.15
CA GLU A 117 -1.70 -4.31 -19.80
C GLU A 117 -0.21 -4.51 -19.48
N ILE A 118 0.12 -4.86 -18.23
CA ILE A 118 1.49 -5.20 -17.83
C ILE A 118 1.99 -6.43 -18.60
N LEU A 119 1.18 -7.49 -18.70
CA LEU A 119 1.56 -8.71 -19.41
C LEU A 119 1.74 -8.46 -20.91
N VAL A 120 0.86 -7.69 -21.55
CA VAL A 120 1.02 -7.29 -22.95
C VAL A 120 2.37 -6.60 -23.16
N TYR A 121 2.71 -5.64 -22.29
CA TYR A 121 3.98 -4.93 -22.37
C TYR A 121 5.18 -5.87 -22.16
N VAL A 122 5.14 -6.74 -21.15
CA VAL A 122 6.19 -7.73 -20.89
C VAL A 122 6.43 -8.64 -22.10
N HIS A 123 5.35 -9.11 -22.75
CA HIS A 123 5.44 -9.96 -23.94
C HIS A 123 5.93 -9.21 -25.19
N GLU A 124 5.45 -7.99 -25.43
CA GLU A 124 5.84 -7.17 -26.58
C GLU A 124 7.34 -6.88 -26.56
N TYR A 125 7.87 -6.52 -25.39
CA TYR A 125 9.28 -6.17 -25.21
C TYR A 125 10.17 -7.36 -24.81
N LYS A 126 9.60 -8.57 -24.70
CA LYS A 126 10.30 -9.79 -24.29
C LYS A 126 11.10 -9.60 -23.00
N ILE A 127 10.50 -8.91 -22.04
CA ILE A 127 11.13 -8.66 -20.74
C ILE A 127 11.17 -9.99 -20.00
N GLU A 128 12.36 -10.41 -19.56
CA GLU A 128 12.50 -11.57 -18.69
C GLU A 128 12.07 -11.20 -17.27
N TRP A 129 11.30 -12.06 -16.62
CA TRP A 129 10.93 -11.93 -15.21
C TRP A 129 11.05 -13.28 -14.51
N ARG A 130 11.06 -13.22 -13.18
CA ARG A 130 10.96 -14.40 -12.32
C ARG A 130 9.66 -14.39 -11.55
N GLU A 131 9.10 -15.57 -11.38
CA GLU A 131 7.95 -15.78 -10.51
C GLU A 131 8.39 -16.24 -9.14
N ASP A 132 7.79 -15.65 -8.12
CA ASP A 132 8.02 -15.96 -6.73
C ASP A 132 7.34 -17.29 -6.37
N SER A 133 8.11 -18.29 -5.93
CA SER A 133 7.62 -19.62 -5.60
C SER A 133 6.62 -19.67 -4.44
N THR A 134 6.59 -18.66 -3.56
CA THR A 134 5.58 -18.59 -2.48
C THR A 134 4.28 -17.93 -2.91
N ASN A 135 4.17 -17.44 -4.15
CA ASN A 135 2.89 -16.96 -4.66
C ASN A 135 1.81 -18.05 -4.58
N GLY A 136 2.18 -19.33 -4.57
CA GLY A 136 1.26 -20.46 -4.40
C GLY A 136 0.96 -20.90 -2.96
N ASP A 137 1.55 -20.27 -1.94
CA ASP A 137 1.31 -20.63 -0.54
C ASP A 137 0.07 -19.92 0.01
N ASP A 138 -1.07 -20.61 -0.04
CA ASP A 138 -2.36 -20.10 0.45
C ASP A 138 -2.46 -20.03 1.99
N SER A 139 -1.43 -20.39 2.75
CA SER A 139 -1.42 -20.18 4.21
C SER A 139 -1.42 -18.69 4.59
N TYR A 140 -0.91 -17.84 3.70
CA TYR A 140 -0.95 -16.38 3.85
C TYR A 140 -2.28 -15.82 3.35
N ARG A 141 -2.88 -14.91 4.15
CA ARG A 141 -4.21 -14.34 3.85
C ARG A 141 -4.26 -13.64 2.50
N ARG A 142 -3.21 -12.92 2.09
CA ARG A 142 -3.18 -12.25 0.79
C ARG A 142 -3.14 -13.28 -0.35
N ASN A 143 -2.29 -14.30 -0.24
CA ASN A 143 -2.19 -15.37 -1.25
C ASN A 143 -3.51 -16.12 -1.39
N TRP A 144 -4.12 -16.54 -0.27
CA TRP A 144 -5.46 -17.14 -0.27
C TRP A 144 -6.49 -16.28 -1.00
N LEU A 145 -6.51 -14.97 -0.72
CA LEU A 145 -7.43 -14.03 -1.37
C LEU A 145 -7.15 -13.93 -2.88
N ARG A 146 -5.87 -13.79 -3.28
CA ARG A 146 -5.42 -13.65 -4.67
C ARG A 146 -5.67 -14.90 -5.49
N ASN A 147 -5.39 -16.08 -4.93
CA ASN A 147 -5.38 -17.35 -5.65
C ASN A 147 -6.75 -18.02 -5.66
N LEU A 148 -7.51 -17.91 -4.57
CA LEU A 148 -8.78 -18.64 -4.44
C LEU A 148 -10.00 -17.73 -4.59
N ILE A 149 -10.01 -16.55 -3.99
CA ILE A 149 -11.23 -15.74 -3.88
C ILE A 149 -11.42 -14.78 -5.05
N LEU A 150 -10.45 -13.92 -5.31
CA LEU A 150 -10.56 -12.92 -6.37
C LEU A 150 -10.78 -13.53 -7.76
N PRO A 151 -10.17 -14.68 -8.14
CA PRO A 151 -10.43 -15.28 -9.44
C PRO A 151 -11.90 -15.71 -9.61
N GLN A 152 -12.51 -16.29 -8.58
CA GLN A 152 -13.92 -16.67 -8.59
C GLN A 152 -14.86 -15.46 -8.73
N ILE A 153 -14.53 -14.34 -8.07
CA ILE A 153 -15.31 -13.11 -8.19
C ILE A 153 -15.13 -12.51 -9.59
N ARG A 154 -13.89 -12.45 -10.11
CA ARG A 154 -13.57 -11.93 -11.44
C ARG A 154 -14.26 -12.73 -12.55
N GLU A 155 -14.43 -14.04 -12.39
CA GLU A 155 -15.18 -14.88 -13.34
C GLU A 155 -16.62 -14.36 -13.53
N LYS A 156 -17.29 -13.96 -12.44
CA LYS A 156 -18.65 -13.41 -12.50
C LYS A 156 -18.68 -11.90 -12.75
N TYR A 157 -17.64 -11.19 -12.33
CA TYR A 157 -17.52 -9.74 -12.43
C TYR A 157 -16.16 -9.36 -13.05
N PRO A 158 -15.99 -9.44 -14.38
CA PRO A 158 -14.69 -9.20 -15.02
C PRO A 158 -14.14 -7.78 -14.82
N SER A 159 -15.03 -6.82 -14.57
CA SER A 159 -14.68 -5.42 -14.28
C SER A 159 -14.43 -5.14 -12.79
N LEU A 160 -14.25 -6.17 -11.95
CA LEU A 160 -14.05 -6.01 -10.51
C LEU A 160 -12.91 -5.03 -10.21
N ASP A 161 -11.73 -5.24 -10.80
CA ASP A 161 -10.54 -4.45 -10.47
C ASP A 161 -10.71 -2.97 -10.82
N HIS A 162 -11.27 -2.68 -11.99
CA HIS A 162 -11.62 -1.32 -12.40
C HIS A 162 -12.66 -0.68 -11.46
N LYS A 163 -13.70 -1.43 -11.06
CA LYS A 163 -14.75 -0.91 -10.16
C LYS A 163 -14.21 -0.66 -8.75
N MET A 164 -13.31 -1.51 -8.27
CA MET A 164 -12.67 -1.33 -6.97
C MET A 164 -11.71 -0.13 -6.98
N ALA A 165 -10.97 0.07 -8.07
CA ALA A 165 -10.14 1.27 -8.24
C ALA A 165 -11.00 2.55 -8.20
N GLY A 166 -12.08 2.61 -8.98
CA GLY A 166 -12.99 3.77 -8.97
C GLY A 166 -13.68 3.99 -7.62
N PHE A 167 -14.01 2.92 -6.89
CA PHE A 167 -14.51 3.04 -5.52
C PHE A 167 -13.46 3.62 -4.56
N ALA A 168 -12.19 3.22 -4.68
CA ALA A 168 -11.12 3.78 -3.87
C ALA A 168 -10.88 5.27 -4.19
N GLU A 169 -10.91 5.66 -5.46
CA GLU A 169 -10.82 7.07 -5.87
C GLU A 169 -11.95 7.90 -5.25
N TYR A 170 -13.20 7.43 -5.36
CA TYR A 170 -14.34 8.11 -4.74
C TYR A 170 -14.21 8.18 -3.20
N ALA A 171 -13.77 7.09 -2.56
CA ALA A 171 -13.53 7.10 -1.12
C ALA A 171 -12.42 8.08 -0.73
N GLN A 172 -11.36 8.24 -1.55
CA GLN A 172 -10.31 9.24 -1.34
C GLN A 172 -10.87 10.66 -1.41
N GLU A 173 -11.69 10.97 -2.42
CA GLU A 173 -12.33 12.29 -2.55
C GLU A 173 -13.20 12.64 -1.34
N VAL A 174 -14.00 11.67 -0.87
CA VAL A 174 -14.84 11.87 0.32
C VAL A 174 -13.99 12.09 1.58
N ASN A 175 -12.90 11.33 1.74
CA ASN A 175 -11.99 11.53 2.87
C ASN A 175 -11.31 12.90 2.82
N GLN A 176 -10.84 13.34 1.65
CA GLN A 176 -10.23 14.66 1.46
C GLN A 176 -11.23 15.78 1.80
N TYR A 177 -12.49 15.63 1.38
CA TYR A 177 -13.52 16.59 1.75
C TYR A 177 -13.75 16.64 3.27
N LEU A 178 -13.79 15.48 3.94
CA LEU A 178 -13.92 15.41 5.39
C LEU A 178 -12.72 16.04 6.10
N GLU A 179 -11.49 15.84 5.62
CA GLU A 179 -10.28 16.49 6.14
C GLU A 179 -10.39 18.01 6.07
N ILE A 180 -10.83 18.56 4.93
CA ILE A 180 -11.08 20.00 4.78
C ILE A 180 -12.14 20.49 5.79
N GLN A 181 -13.22 19.73 6.00
CA GLN A 181 -14.24 20.09 6.99
C GLN A 181 -13.71 20.02 8.44
N VAL A 182 -12.84 19.06 8.74
CA VAL A 182 -12.17 18.96 10.05
C VAL A 182 -11.30 20.19 10.29
N GLU A 183 -10.43 20.54 9.34
CA GLU A 183 -9.56 21.71 9.45
C GLU A 183 -10.36 23.00 9.64
N LYS A 184 -11.42 23.18 8.83
CA LYS A 184 -12.33 24.31 8.97
C LYS A 184 -12.99 24.35 10.35
N PHE A 185 -13.49 23.22 10.84
CA PHE A 185 -14.09 23.15 12.17
C PHE A 185 -13.10 23.56 13.27
N LEU A 186 -11.85 23.06 13.20
CA LEU A 186 -10.82 23.38 14.18
C LEU A 186 -10.45 24.87 14.16
N GLN A 187 -10.39 25.49 12.96
CA GLN A 187 -10.14 26.91 12.80
C GLN A 187 -11.28 27.78 13.35
N ASP A 188 -12.53 27.49 12.94
CA ASP A 188 -13.73 28.23 13.35
C ASP A 188 -13.99 28.15 14.86
N ASN A 189 -13.51 27.08 15.51
CA ASN A 189 -13.66 26.86 16.94
C ASN A 189 -12.38 27.13 17.75
N HIS A 190 -11.40 27.77 17.13
CA HIS A 190 -10.14 28.19 17.77
C HIS A 190 -9.46 27.07 18.56
N PHE A 191 -9.33 25.88 17.95
CA PHE A 191 -8.68 24.74 18.59
C PHE A 191 -7.26 25.11 19.06
N GLN A 192 -6.97 24.78 20.32
CA GLN A 192 -5.63 24.89 20.91
C GLN A 192 -5.23 23.53 21.47
N GLU A 193 -3.99 23.09 21.24
CA GLU A 193 -3.54 21.75 21.70
C GLU A 193 -3.67 21.57 23.22
N ASP A 194 -3.48 22.63 24.00
CA ASP A 194 -3.55 22.63 25.47
C ASP A 194 -4.98 22.78 26.03
N ARG A 195 -5.94 23.27 25.23
CA ARG A 195 -7.30 23.60 25.71
C ARG A 195 -8.44 22.96 24.93
N GLY A 196 -8.16 22.38 23.77
CA GLY A 196 -9.14 21.80 22.87
C GLY A 196 -10.06 22.85 22.21
N PHE A 197 -11.33 22.47 22.03
CA PHE A 197 -12.41 23.30 21.50
C PHE A 197 -13.68 23.10 22.34
N SER A 198 -14.72 23.91 22.11
CA SER A 198 -16.00 23.78 22.79
C SER A 198 -16.69 22.43 22.51
N VAL A 199 -17.08 21.72 23.57
CA VAL A 199 -17.85 20.46 23.45
C VAL A 199 -19.22 20.70 22.80
N VAL A 200 -19.82 21.87 23.02
CA VAL A 200 -21.15 22.21 22.46
C VAL A 200 -21.08 22.26 20.94
N SER A 201 -20.11 23.00 20.38
CA SER A 201 -19.98 23.12 18.93
C SER A 201 -19.59 21.81 18.26
N PHE A 202 -18.87 20.93 18.96
CA PHE A 202 -18.60 19.57 18.52
C PHE A 202 -19.86 18.71 18.47
N GLN A 203 -20.71 18.77 19.51
CA GLN A 203 -21.93 17.95 19.58
C GLN A 203 -22.92 18.27 18.46
N GLU A 204 -22.99 19.53 18.04
CA GLU A 204 -23.82 20.03 16.94
C GLU A 204 -23.42 19.48 15.56
N GLN A 205 -22.18 18.99 15.41
CA GLN A 205 -21.70 18.46 14.13
C GLN A 205 -22.36 17.12 13.77
N HIS A 206 -22.42 16.84 12.46
CA HIS A 206 -22.82 15.53 11.95
C HIS A 206 -21.90 14.41 12.46
N LYS A 207 -22.44 13.19 12.66
CA LYS A 207 -21.69 12.04 13.22
C LYS A 207 -20.42 11.72 12.43
N ALA A 208 -20.46 11.82 11.10
CA ALA A 208 -19.30 11.58 10.25
C ALA A 208 -18.15 12.57 10.52
N LEU A 209 -18.48 13.86 10.66
CA LEU A 209 -17.49 14.89 10.97
C LEU A 209 -16.95 14.71 12.40
N LYS A 210 -17.80 14.40 13.37
CA LYS A 210 -17.37 14.07 14.75
C LYS A 210 -16.33 12.95 14.78
N ASN A 211 -16.62 11.84 14.09
CA ASN A 211 -15.68 10.71 13.99
C ASN A 211 -14.37 11.11 13.30
N SER A 212 -14.43 11.95 12.27
CA SER A 212 -13.26 12.43 11.54
C SER A 212 -12.39 13.35 12.39
N ILE A 213 -13.02 14.27 13.16
CA ILE A 213 -12.32 15.15 14.12
C ILE A 213 -11.59 14.30 15.17
N ILE A 214 -12.29 13.32 15.79
CA ILE A 214 -11.67 12.44 16.79
C ILE A 214 -10.47 11.69 16.19
N SER A 215 -10.64 11.14 14.98
CA SER A 215 -9.57 10.39 14.31
C SER A 215 -8.36 11.28 13.99
N TYR A 216 -8.59 12.51 13.56
CA TYR A 216 -7.55 13.51 13.31
C TYR A 216 -6.79 13.88 14.59
N LEU A 217 -7.50 14.14 15.69
CA LEU A 217 -6.85 14.46 16.97
C LEU A 217 -6.01 13.27 17.48
N TYR A 218 -6.51 12.05 17.32
CA TYR A 218 -5.79 10.84 17.72
C TYR A 218 -4.51 10.65 16.90
N SER A 219 -4.54 10.92 15.59
CA SER A 219 -3.34 10.80 14.74
C SER A 219 -2.26 11.83 15.08
N LYS A 220 -2.62 13.01 15.61
CA LYS A 220 -1.67 14.03 16.06
C LYS A 220 -0.94 13.67 17.36
N VAL A 221 -1.57 12.90 18.24
CA VAL A 221 -0.97 12.48 19.52
C VAL A 221 -0.01 11.30 19.36
N HIS A 222 -0.15 10.53 18.29
CA HIS A 222 0.60 9.29 18.05
C HIS A 222 1.54 9.34 16.82
N GLN A 223 1.87 10.53 16.33
CA GLN A 223 2.98 10.78 15.39
C GLN A 223 4.27 11.08 16.14
#